data_AF-A0A1V9DDF0-F1
#
_entry.id   AF-A0A1V9DDF0-F1
#
_cell.length_a   1.000
_cell.length_b   1.000
_cell.length_c   1.000
_cell.angle_alpha   90.00
_cell.angle_beta   90.00
_cell.angle_gamma   90.00
#
_symmetry.space_group_name_H-M   'P 1'
#
loop_
_entity.id
_entity.type
_entity.pdbx_description
1 polymer ?
#
loop_
_entity_poly.entity_id
_entity_poly.type
_entity_poly.pdbx_seq_one_letter_code
_entity_poly.pdbx_strand_id
1 'polypeptide(L)'
;MKTKSLIAIAALTSALSFGASAASLVSNQQAETLQPLNQTISISGHDGDQTNIRQALSQKADAQGASHYRIIENNQDDTFHVTAELYK
;
A
#
# COMPACT_ATOMS: atom_id res chain seq x y z
N MET A 1 54.38 4.55 11.78
CA MET A 1 53.17 4.44 10.94
C MET A 1 51.96 4.52 11.86
N LYS A 2 51.11 5.53 11.74
CA LYS A 2 49.90 5.72 12.58
C LYS A 2 48.68 5.38 11.74
N THR A 3 48.09 4.21 11.95
CA THR A 3 46.90 3.76 11.26
C THR A 3 45.69 4.58 11.73
N LYS A 4 45.07 5.30 10.79
CA LYS A 4 43.82 6.06 11.01
C LYS A 4 42.67 5.07 10.93
N SER A 5 42.04 4.80 12.08
CA SER A 5 40.86 3.96 12.16
C SER A 5 39.62 4.66 11.59
N LEU A 6 38.90 3.90 10.77
CA LEU A 6 37.44 3.79 10.71
C LEU A 6 36.66 5.10 10.50
N ILE A 7 36.46 5.44 9.23
CA ILE A 7 35.33 6.29 8.82
C ILE A 7 34.12 5.37 8.70
N ALA A 8 33.33 5.28 9.76
CA ALA A 8 31.98 4.77 9.74
C ALA A 8 31.04 5.96 9.92
N ILE A 9 30.34 6.40 8.87
CA ILE A 9 29.03 7.02 8.99
C ILE A 9 28.18 6.49 7.84
N ALA A 10 27.35 5.50 8.19
CA ALA A 10 26.16 5.13 7.44
C ALA A 10 25.11 6.22 7.65
N ALA A 11 24.81 7.01 6.61
CA ALA A 11 23.68 7.93 6.62
C ALA A 11 23.24 8.23 5.18
N LEU A 12 22.71 7.23 4.49
CA LEU A 12 21.66 7.48 3.51
C LEU A 12 20.34 7.02 4.12
N THR A 13 19.92 7.74 5.15
CA THR A 13 18.52 7.72 5.58
C THR A 13 17.77 8.52 4.53
N SER A 14 17.38 7.85 3.45
CA SER A 14 16.45 8.38 2.47
C SER A 14 15.15 8.66 3.22
N ALA A 15 14.92 9.92 3.60
CA ALA A 15 13.63 10.36 4.07
C ALA A 15 12.68 10.28 2.87
N LEU A 16 12.06 9.11 2.69
CA LEU A 16 10.93 8.96 1.80
C LEU A 16 9.86 9.91 2.34
N SER A 17 9.77 11.06 1.70
CA SER A 17 8.72 12.03 1.93
C SER A 17 7.46 11.41 1.32
N PHE A 18 6.71 10.68 2.15
CA PHE A 18 5.36 10.24 1.83
C PHE A 18 4.48 11.49 1.79
N GLY A 19 4.45 12.15 0.63
CA GLY A 19 3.49 13.21 0.37
C GLY A 19 2.07 12.66 0.52
N ALA A 20 1.12 13.53 0.87
CA ALA A 20 -0.30 13.22 0.93
C ALA A 20 -0.80 12.81 -0.46
N SER A 21 -0.66 11.53 -0.79
CA SER A 21 -1.12 10.92 -2.04
C SER A 21 -2.00 9.75 -1.66
N ALA A 22 -3.20 9.71 -2.26
CA ALA A 22 -4.16 8.63 -2.07
C ALA A 22 -3.47 7.27 -2.23
N ALA A 23 -3.88 6.30 -1.41
CA ALA A 23 -3.18 5.02 -1.33
C ALA A 23 -2.98 4.42 -2.72
N SER A 24 -1.76 3.96 -3.02
CA SER A 24 -1.41 3.47 -4.35
C SER A 24 -1.47 1.94 -4.42
N LEU A 25 -1.88 1.41 -5.57
CA LEU A 25 -1.89 -0.03 -5.83
C LEU A 25 -0.45 -0.54 -5.95
N VAL A 26 -0.06 -1.51 -5.12
CA VAL A 26 1.26 -2.15 -5.16
C VAL A 26 1.17 -3.63 -5.53
N SER A 27 2.21 -4.15 -6.18
CA SER A 27 2.34 -5.58 -6.48
C SER A 27 2.89 -6.37 -5.29
N ASN A 28 2.75 -7.70 -5.30
CA ASN A 28 3.27 -8.58 -4.23
C ASN A 28 4.74 -8.30 -3.89
N GLN A 29 5.61 -8.13 -4.91
CA GLN A 29 7.04 -7.89 -4.69
C GLN A 29 7.31 -6.54 -4.00
N GLN A 30 6.51 -5.51 -4.29
CA GLN A 30 6.63 -4.22 -3.64
C GLN A 30 6.10 -4.30 -2.20
N ALA A 31 5.00 -5.03 -1.99
CA ALA A 31 4.43 -5.28 -0.68
C ALA A 31 5.38 -5.99 0.29
N GLU A 32 6.29 -6.85 -0.19
CA GLU A 32 7.32 -7.50 0.65
C GLU A 32 8.33 -6.51 1.25
N THR A 33 8.55 -5.38 0.58
CA THR A 33 9.43 -4.31 1.08
C THR A 33 8.70 -3.28 1.94
N LEU A 34 7.38 -3.36 1.99
CA LEU A 34 6.52 -2.44 2.73
C LEU A 34 6.10 -3.04 4.06
N GLN A 35 5.71 -2.20 5.01
CA GLN A 35 5.27 -2.67 6.31
C GLN A 35 3.78 -3.02 6.25
N PRO A 36 3.38 -4.31 6.39
CA PRO A 36 1.98 -4.68 6.38
C PRO A 36 1.28 -4.06 7.58
N LEU A 37 0.14 -3.42 7.32
CA LEU A 37 -0.69 -2.87 8.39
C LEU A 37 -1.50 -3.96 9.11
N ASN A 38 -1.48 -5.21 8.61
CA ASN A 38 -2.34 -6.30 9.07
C ASN A 38 -3.83 -5.92 9.06
N GLN A 39 -4.20 -5.03 8.13
CA GLN A 39 -5.55 -4.55 7.93
C GLN A 39 -5.93 -4.80 6.48
N THR A 40 -7.18 -5.21 6.27
CA THR A 40 -7.75 -5.40 4.95
C THR A 40 -9.02 -4.59 4.84
N ILE A 41 -9.27 -4.08 3.64
CA ILE A 41 -10.49 -3.39 3.28
C ILE A 41 -11.19 -4.18 2.21
N SER A 42 -12.48 -4.42 2.41
CA SER A 42 -13.34 -4.98 1.37
C SER A 42 -14.31 -3.92 0.89
N ILE A 43 -14.55 -3.91 -0.41
CA ILE A 43 -15.62 -3.16 -1.04
C ILE A 43 -16.49 -4.12 -1.82
N SER A 44 -17.79 -3.86 -1.81
CA SER A 44 -18.78 -4.66 -2.51
C SER A 44 -19.82 -3.77 -3.15
N GLY A 45 -20.37 -4.22 -4.27
CA GLY A 45 -21.36 -3.47 -5.03
C GLY A 45 -21.93 -4.27 -6.20
N HIS A 46 -22.77 -3.63 -7.00
CA HIS A 46 -23.35 -4.23 -8.21
C HIS A 46 -22.50 -3.89 -9.43
N ASP A 47 -22.52 -4.74 -10.46
CA ASP A 47 -21.64 -4.68 -11.64
C ASP A 47 -21.56 -3.31 -12.35
N GLY A 48 -22.58 -2.46 -12.21
CA GLY A 48 -22.60 -1.09 -12.75
C GLY A 48 -21.69 -0.06 -12.05
N ASP A 49 -21.21 -0.32 -10.83
CA ASP A 49 -20.44 0.64 -10.03
C ASP A 49 -18.90 0.44 -10.12
N GLN A 50 -18.44 -0.43 -11.02
CA GLN A 50 -17.03 -0.80 -11.11
C GLN A 50 -16.09 0.37 -11.43
N THR A 51 -16.58 1.42 -12.10
CA THR A 51 -15.79 2.59 -12.50
C THR A 51 -15.08 3.24 -11.31
N ASN A 52 -15.68 3.17 -10.11
CA ASN A 52 -15.17 3.83 -8.91
C ASN A 52 -14.51 2.88 -7.90
N ILE A 53 -14.44 1.58 -8.16
CA ILE A 53 -13.85 0.57 -7.24
C ILE A 53 -12.43 0.95 -6.82
N ARG A 54 -11.58 1.31 -7.78
CA ARG A 54 -10.19 1.67 -7.50
C ARG A 54 -10.08 2.93 -6.64
N GLN A 55 -10.91 3.93 -6.94
CA GLN A 55 -10.94 5.18 -6.19
C GLN A 55 -11.48 4.96 -4.78
N ALA A 56 -12.55 4.18 -4.64
CA ALA A 56 -13.13 3.81 -3.35
C ALA A 56 -12.14 3.01 -2.49
N LEU A 57 -11.43 2.03 -3.08
CA LEU A 57 -10.36 1.29 -2.40
C LEU A 57 -9.23 2.22 -1.96
N SER A 58 -8.75 3.07 -2.86
CA SER A 58 -7.65 4.01 -2.57
C SER A 58 -8.03 4.99 -1.45
N GLN A 59 -9.23 5.58 -1.50
CA GLN A 59 -9.73 6.47 -0.45
C GLN A 59 -9.94 5.73 0.88
N LYS A 60 -10.48 4.52 0.84
CA LYS A 60 -10.71 3.72 2.04
C LYS A 60 -9.39 3.27 2.66
N ALA A 61 -8.38 2.96 1.85
CA ALA A 61 -7.03 2.64 2.30
C ALA A 61 -6.35 3.87 2.94
N ASP A 62 -6.45 5.03 2.29
CA ASP A 62 -5.93 6.31 2.80
C ASP A 62 -6.59 6.69 4.14
N ALA A 63 -7.92 6.54 4.23
CA ALA A 63 -8.68 6.77 5.46
C ALA A 63 -8.27 5.85 6.61
N GLN A 64 -7.76 4.65 6.32
CA GLN A 64 -7.21 3.72 7.30
C GLN A 64 -5.73 4.00 7.63
N GLY A 65 -5.15 5.06 7.05
CA GLY A 65 -3.75 5.45 7.27
C GLY A 65 -2.74 4.60 6.50
N ALA A 66 -3.18 3.97 5.40
CA ALA A 66 -2.35 3.21 4.49
C ALA A 66 -1.87 4.06 3.32
N SER A 67 -0.57 4.03 3.04
CA SER A 67 0.03 4.69 1.87
C SER A 67 -0.12 3.81 0.61
N HIS A 68 -0.28 2.50 0.82
CA HIS A 68 -0.29 1.50 -0.24
C HIS A 68 -1.35 0.43 0.04
N TYR A 69 -1.94 -0.13 -1.02
CA TYR A 69 -2.86 -1.25 -0.93
C TYR A 69 -2.59 -2.30 -2.01
N ARG A 70 -2.88 -3.56 -1.70
CA ARG A 70 -2.75 -4.69 -2.63
C ARG A 70 -4.06 -5.46 -2.68
N ILE A 71 -4.63 -5.61 -3.86
CA ILE A 71 -5.82 -6.45 -4.04
C ILE A 71 -5.41 -7.91 -3.83
N ILE A 72 -6.06 -8.57 -2.87
CA ILE A 72 -5.83 -9.98 -2.52
C ILE A 72 -6.98 -10.87 -2.96
N GLU A 73 -8.15 -10.27 -3.17
CA GLU A 73 -9.36 -10.96 -3.60
C GLU A 73 -10.12 -10.06 -4.56
N ASN A 74 -10.57 -10.64 -5.67
CA ASN A 74 -11.47 -10.01 -6.62
C ASN A 74 -12.49 -11.06 -7.07
N ASN A 75 -13.65 -11.06 -6.43
CA ASN A 75 -14.79 -11.88 -6.81
C ASN A 75 -15.77 -11.02 -7.61
N GLN A 76 -16.22 -11.54 -8.75
CA GLN A 76 -17.16 -10.89 -9.66
C GLN A 76 -18.20 -11.94 -10.09
N ASP A 77 -19.15 -12.23 -9.21
CA ASP A 77 -20.33 -13.05 -9.50
C ASP A 77 -21.52 -12.12 -9.85
N ASP A 78 -22.68 -12.25 -9.18
CA ASP A 78 -23.85 -11.36 -9.33
C ASP A 78 -23.60 -9.96 -8.72
N THR A 79 -22.71 -9.91 -7.73
CA THR A 79 -22.17 -8.71 -7.10
C THR A 79 -20.65 -8.79 -7.12
N PHE A 80 -19.98 -7.64 -7.22
CA PHE A 80 -18.53 -7.62 -7.08
C PHE A 80 -18.12 -7.51 -5.61
N HIS A 81 -17.05 -8.19 -5.24
CA HIS A 81 -16.39 -8.14 -3.94
C HIS A 81 -14.89 -8.05 -4.16
N VAL A 82 -14.29 -6.92 -3.78
CA VAL A 82 -12.85 -6.71 -3.88
C VAL A 82 -12.29 -6.49 -2.50
N THR A 83 -11.36 -7.36 -2.09
CA THR A 83 -10.63 -7.23 -0.83
C THR A 83 -9.19 -6.83 -1.12
N ALA A 84 -8.72 -5.80 -0.43
CA ALA A 84 -7.35 -5.35 -0.48
C ALA A 84 -6.70 -5.32 0.89
N GLU A 85 -5.44 -5.71 0.94
CA GLU A 85 -4.56 -5.58 2.10
C GLU A 85 -3.86 -4.23 2.10
N LEU A 86 -3.65 -3.68 3.29
CA LEU A 86 -3.10 -2.34 3.50
C LEU A 86 -1.64 -2.39 3.95
N TYR A 87 -0.87 -1.40 3.51
CA TYR A 87 0.55 -1.24 3.86
C TYR A 87 0.88 0.23 4.15
N LYS A 88 1.87 0.46 5.01
CA LYS A 88 2.47 1.78 5.23
C LYS A 88 3.59 2.04 4.25
#